data_AF-A0A7Y0U1E4-F1
#
_entry.id   AF-A0A7Y0U1E4-F1
#
_cell.length_a   1.000
_cell.length_b   1.000
_cell.length_c   1.000
_cell.angle_alpha   90.00
_cell.angle_beta   90.00
_cell.angle_gamma   90.00
#
_symmetry.space_group_name_H-M   'P 1'
#
loop_
_entity.id
_entity.type
_entity.pdbx_description
1 polymer ?
#
loop_
_entity_poly.entity_id
_entity_poly.type
_entity_poly.pdbx_seq_one_letter_code
_entity_poly.pdbx_strand_id
1 'polypeptide(L)'
;MSPHEPRYVTIAALLIGTVSLGACATLPYAGTVQKSDIEIAANQPLLGLNAPGPVPNASPEEIVRGFIRACAAGYSDDFTVARSFLASKAAVDWKPDAQVVIVDTDSGIDITTTSDAAVQANAKAVGSVDSSGKYSVANTTSEIQERFSLVKAADNQWRIANLEDGVILSQSVFASIYASAPIFFLAANHGALIPDLRWYPRRRMASYLVNAILAGPPRSFRGAATSVFPPGTSLRGGTVEVFDGVANVNIDSTQPFTDPHTIALAYWQIGSTLRDVAGISSVSLSLGNVPLPNTEPISDPSGVVNPVMIKDGNLVRLDGDKVEVLLSASNLSGISMSHPAVSVDGKTIAFTDGARQKLYVWKQRSAQVLYSGLGLAAPVVDRLGWIWTVDSAQPNHILAYNDDGSGIQIELPWHDSRIVTALAISPDGSRLAAIRSVDGKDQISLAIILRNQYGLPETLVGTQELEIGTSTVADLSWLQGYTLAALTGGGEKTTVRIIPLFGPVSTLPGVKDAVALAGGRTENEVYLATKNGELFSRSGRNWQHTLSGVQDPTYPG
;
A
#
# COMPACT_ATOMS: atom_id res chain seq x y z
N MET A 1 -45.69 -97.12 15.36
CA MET A 1 -44.45 -97.89 15.58
C MET A 1 -43.30 -96.90 15.63
N SER A 2 -42.67 -96.78 16.80
CA SER A 2 -41.40 -96.06 17.06
C SER A 2 -40.21 -96.85 16.42
N PRO A 3 -38.91 -96.45 16.50
CA PRO A 3 -38.23 -95.19 16.91
C PRO A 3 -37.24 -94.70 15.81
N HIS A 4 -36.58 -93.54 15.86
CA HIS A 4 -35.35 -93.27 16.63
C HIS A 4 -34.90 -91.80 16.44
N GLU A 5 -34.62 -91.11 17.54
CA GLU A 5 -33.59 -90.05 17.66
C GLU A 5 -32.18 -90.71 17.67
N PRO A 6 -30.98 -90.03 17.62
CA PRO A 6 -30.70 -88.64 18.03
C PRO A 6 -29.53 -87.86 17.34
N ARG A 7 -29.34 -86.59 17.78
CA ARG A 7 -28.08 -85.76 17.87
C ARG A 7 -27.33 -85.46 16.54
N TYR A 8 -26.90 -84.24 16.20
CA TYR A 8 -26.07 -83.30 16.96
C TYR A 8 -26.21 -81.87 16.41
N VAL A 9 -26.38 -80.93 17.33
CA VAL A 9 -25.91 -79.53 17.22
C VAL A 9 -24.41 -79.53 16.90
N THR A 10 -23.91 -78.61 16.06
CA THR A 10 -22.63 -77.85 16.19
C THR A 10 -22.07 -77.41 14.81
N ILE A 11 -22.15 -76.10 14.55
CA ILE A 11 -21.20 -75.25 13.80
C ILE A 11 -20.94 -75.56 12.30
N ALA A 12 -21.60 -74.80 11.43
CA ALA A 12 -21.08 -74.44 10.10
C ALA A 12 -21.53 -73.02 9.71
N ALA A 13 -21.39 -72.06 10.64
CA ALA A 13 -21.53 -70.63 10.39
C ALA A 13 -20.15 -69.99 10.12
N LEU A 14 -19.38 -70.59 9.22
CA LEU A 14 -18.02 -70.14 8.91
C LEU A 14 -17.64 -70.48 7.46
N LEU A 15 -18.32 -69.93 6.46
CA LEU A 15 -17.80 -69.96 5.06
C LEU A 15 -18.49 -69.03 4.04
N ILE A 16 -19.12 -67.93 4.45
CA ILE A 16 -19.51 -66.84 3.51
C ILE A 16 -19.26 -65.50 4.22
N GLY A 17 -17.98 -65.18 4.42
CA GLY A 17 -17.54 -63.99 5.13
C GLY A 17 -16.16 -63.54 4.66
N THR A 18 -15.95 -63.45 3.34
CA THR A 18 -14.66 -62.99 2.76
C THR A 18 -14.80 -62.56 1.29
N VAL A 19 -15.70 -61.62 0.98
CA VAL A 19 -15.57 -60.78 -0.25
C VAL A 19 -16.03 -59.36 0.06
N SER A 20 -15.24 -58.65 0.86
CA SER A 20 -15.43 -57.21 1.06
C SER A 20 -14.17 -56.57 1.63
N LEU A 21 -13.08 -56.57 0.86
CA LEU A 21 -11.93 -55.67 1.05
C LEU A 21 -11.16 -55.55 -0.28
N GLY A 22 -11.41 -54.47 -1.01
CA GLY A 22 -10.74 -54.18 -2.27
C GLY A 22 -11.23 -52.90 -2.94
N ALA A 23 -11.63 -51.90 -2.16
CA ALA A 23 -11.86 -50.54 -2.66
C ALA A 23 -10.91 -49.59 -1.91
N CYS A 24 -9.62 -49.69 -2.22
CA CYS A 24 -8.71 -48.60 -1.95
C CYS A 24 -9.12 -47.46 -2.89
N ALA A 25 -9.82 -46.46 -2.36
CA ALA A 25 -9.98 -45.19 -3.05
C ALA A 25 -8.58 -44.61 -3.28
N THR A 26 -8.11 -44.65 -4.52
CA THR A 26 -6.91 -43.96 -4.95
C THR A 26 -7.21 -42.46 -4.91
N LEU A 27 -6.68 -41.77 -3.90
CA LEU A 27 -6.61 -40.30 -3.95
C LEU A 27 -5.77 -39.92 -5.17
N PRO A 28 -6.26 -39.06 -6.09
CA PRO A 28 -5.47 -38.59 -7.21
C PRO A 28 -4.26 -37.81 -6.68
N TYR A 29 -3.05 -38.32 -6.96
CA TYR A 29 -1.77 -37.67 -6.62
C TYR A 29 -1.42 -36.49 -7.54
N ALA A 30 -2.29 -36.14 -8.48
CA ALA A 30 -2.14 -34.99 -9.36
C ALA A 30 -3.50 -34.31 -9.55
N GLY A 31 -3.64 -33.14 -8.93
CA GLY A 31 -4.64 -32.13 -9.29
C GLY A 31 -3.87 -30.84 -9.59
N THR A 32 -4.30 -30.09 -10.60
CA THR A 32 -3.76 -28.75 -10.85
C THR A 32 -3.94 -27.92 -9.58
N VAL A 33 -2.85 -27.42 -9.01
CA VAL A 33 -2.91 -26.46 -7.91
C VAL A 33 -3.56 -25.20 -8.46
N GLN A 34 -4.82 -24.98 -8.12
CA GLN A 34 -5.54 -23.76 -8.47
C GLN A 34 -5.05 -22.65 -7.53
N LYS A 35 -4.65 -21.52 -8.12
CA LYS A 35 -4.35 -20.30 -7.37
C LYS A 35 -5.62 -19.92 -6.60
N SER A 36 -5.49 -19.72 -5.30
CA SER A 36 -6.61 -19.30 -4.48
C SER A 36 -6.71 -17.77 -4.56
N ASP A 37 -7.73 -17.25 -5.22
CA ASP A 37 -8.08 -15.82 -5.26
C ASP A 37 -8.73 -15.38 -3.93
N ILE A 38 -8.16 -15.81 -2.80
CA ILE A 38 -8.55 -15.25 -1.50
C ILE A 38 -7.77 -13.94 -1.36
N GLU A 39 -8.36 -12.86 -1.83
CA GLU A 39 -8.09 -11.55 -1.25
C GLU A 39 -8.56 -11.60 0.22
N ILE A 40 -7.67 -11.20 1.13
CA ILE A 40 -8.03 -11.08 2.54
C ILE A 40 -8.98 -9.87 2.64
N ALA A 41 -10.28 -10.13 2.56
CA ALA A 41 -11.29 -9.12 2.82
C ALA A 41 -11.17 -8.65 4.28
N ALA A 42 -10.57 -7.48 4.49
CA ALA A 42 -10.56 -6.77 5.77
C ALA A 42 -11.90 -6.05 6.04
N ASN A 43 -13.02 -6.67 5.65
CA ASN A 43 -14.37 -6.13 5.80
C ASN A 43 -15.23 -7.10 6.62
N GLN A 44 -14.93 -7.18 7.92
CA GLN A 44 -15.95 -7.66 8.86
C GLN A 44 -16.93 -6.51 9.14
N PRO A 45 -18.25 -6.77 9.14
CA PRO A 45 -19.23 -5.76 9.49
C PRO A 45 -18.99 -5.29 10.93
N LEU A 46 -18.89 -3.97 11.09
CA LEU A 46 -18.77 -3.33 12.40
C LEU A 46 -20.00 -3.65 13.24
N LEU A 47 -19.82 -4.48 14.28
CA LEU A 47 -20.75 -4.48 15.41
C LEU A 47 -20.68 -3.09 16.04
N GLY A 48 -21.81 -2.38 16.11
CA GLY A 48 -21.86 -1.06 16.70
C GLY A 48 -21.28 -1.07 18.11
N LEU A 49 -20.16 -0.38 18.30
CA LEU A 49 -19.57 -0.15 19.62
C LEU A 49 -20.51 0.78 20.38
N ASN A 50 -21.18 0.26 21.40
CA ASN A 50 -21.97 1.07 22.33
C ASN A 50 -21.14 1.31 23.60
N ALA A 51 -21.01 2.57 23.99
CA ALA A 51 -20.41 2.97 25.25
C ALA A 51 -21.48 3.57 26.17
N PRO A 52 -21.49 3.24 27.47
CA PRO A 52 -22.34 3.93 28.43
C PRO A 52 -21.81 5.35 28.70
N GLY A 53 -22.70 6.27 29.06
CA GLY A 53 -22.34 7.60 29.55
C GLY A 53 -21.69 7.57 30.95
N PRO A 54 -21.35 8.75 31.51
CA PRO A 54 -20.69 8.85 32.81
C PRO A 54 -21.58 8.29 33.93
N VAL A 55 -20.99 7.43 34.76
CA VAL A 55 -21.66 6.87 35.94
C VAL A 55 -21.73 7.95 37.03
N PRO A 56 -22.87 8.11 37.73
CA PRO A 56 -22.96 9.02 38.86
C PRO A 56 -21.92 8.72 39.94
N ASN A 57 -21.26 9.77 40.43
CA ASN A 57 -20.21 9.79 41.44
C ASN A 57 -18.93 9.02 41.05
N ALA A 58 -18.71 8.79 39.75
CA ALA A 58 -17.47 8.23 39.23
C ALA A 58 -16.25 9.09 39.62
N SER A 59 -15.13 8.43 39.87
CA SER A 59 -13.86 9.10 40.15
C SER A 59 -13.33 9.85 38.90
N PRO A 60 -12.41 10.81 39.05
CA PRO A 60 -11.76 11.46 37.91
C PRO A 60 -11.17 10.47 36.89
N GLU A 61 -10.51 9.41 37.35
CA GLU A 61 -9.93 8.36 36.51
C GLU A 61 -11.01 7.57 35.77
N GLU A 62 -12.14 7.27 36.43
CA GLU A 62 -13.26 6.57 35.80
C GLU A 62 -13.93 7.43 34.72
N ILE A 63 -14.03 8.75 34.93
CA ILE A 63 -14.51 9.70 33.92
C ILE A 63 -13.61 9.71 32.69
N VAL A 64 -12.29 9.80 32.86
CA VAL A 64 -11.34 9.78 31.72
C VAL A 64 -11.35 8.42 31.01
N ARG A 65 -11.38 7.30 31.75
CA ARG A 65 -11.48 5.96 31.17
C ARG A 65 -12.77 5.79 30.37
N GLY A 66 -13.89 6.27 30.91
CA GLY A 66 -15.19 6.27 30.24
C GLY A 66 -15.19 7.13 28.98
N PHE A 67 -14.58 8.32 29.03
CA PHE A 67 -14.42 9.20 27.87
C PHE A 67 -13.62 8.52 26.74
N ILE A 68 -12.43 7.96 27.03
CA ILE A 68 -11.60 7.26 26.03
C ILE A 68 -12.38 6.09 25.41
N ARG A 69 -13.11 5.31 26.24
CA ARG A 69 -13.97 4.23 25.75
C ARG A 69 -15.13 4.74 24.88
N ALA A 70 -15.72 5.88 25.23
CA ALA A 70 -16.80 6.50 24.45
C ALA A 70 -16.31 7.07 23.11
N CYS A 71 -15.07 7.53 23.01
CA CYS A 71 -14.47 7.96 21.75
C CYS A 71 -14.43 6.82 20.71
N ALA A 72 -14.22 5.57 21.14
CA ALA A 72 -14.28 4.41 20.24
C ALA A 72 -15.69 4.19 19.64
N ALA A 73 -16.75 4.51 20.37
CA ALA A 73 -18.13 4.48 19.89
C ALA A 73 -18.50 5.71 19.04
N GLY A 74 -17.74 6.79 19.19
CA GLY A 74 -18.00 8.13 18.66
C GLY A 74 -18.25 8.22 17.16
N TYR A 75 -17.60 7.36 16.37
CA TYR A 75 -17.75 7.35 14.92
C TYR A 75 -19.13 6.83 14.45
N SER A 76 -19.92 6.23 15.35
CA SER A 76 -21.28 5.76 15.07
C SER A 76 -22.36 6.77 15.48
N ASP A 77 -22.13 7.55 16.54
CA ASP A 77 -23.11 8.45 17.18
C ASP A 77 -22.70 9.94 17.11
N ASP A 78 -21.74 10.27 16.26
CA ASP A 78 -21.15 11.60 16.09
C ASP A 78 -20.59 12.17 17.42
N PHE A 79 -19.99 11.29 18.23
CA PHE A 79 -19.37 11.55 19.53
C PHE A 79 -20.32 12.05 20.62
N THR A 80 -21.62 11.81 20.47
CA THR A 80 -22.65 12.27 21.42
C THR A 80 -22.38 11.74 22.84
N VAL A 81 -22.09 10.46 23.00
CA VAL A 81 -21.77 9.89 24.32
C VAL A 81 -20.44 10.42 24.86
N ALA A 82 -19.40 10.53 24.03
CA ALA A 82 -18.10 11.05 24.47
C ALA A 82 -18.22 12.48 25.01
N ARG A 83 -19.00 13.34 24.35
CA ARG A 83 -19.27 14.71 24.79
C ARG A 83 -19.96 14.79 26.15
N SER A 84 -20.69 13.76 26.58
CA SER A 84 -21.35 13.74 27.90
C SER A 84 -20.37 13.65 29.08
N PHE A 85 -19.12 13.22 28.84
CA PHE A 85 -18.04 13.22 29.85
C PHE A 85 -17.36 14.58 29.99
N LEU A 86 -17.59 15.50 29.05
CA LEU A 86 -16.95 16.81 28.98
C LEU A 86 -17.78 17.87 29.72
N ALA A 87 -17.12 18.89 30.26
CA ALA A 87 -17.77 20.10 30.75
C ALA A 87 -18.35 20.89 29.56
N SER A 88 -19.42 21.66 29.75
CA SER A 88 -20.19 22.26 28.64
C SER A 88 -19.34 23.04 27.63
N LYS A 89 -18.32 23.78 28.09
CA LYS A 89 -17.40 24.50 27.21
C LYS A 89 -16.51 23.53 26.40
N ALA A 90 -15.86 22.59 27.08
CA ALA A 90 -15.04 21.56 26.43
C ALA A 90 -15.86 20.71 25.44
N ALA A 91 -17.11 20.40 25.77
CA ALA A 91 -18.01 19.65 24.91
C ALA A 91 -18.34 20.36 23.58
N VAL A 92 -18.23 21.70 23.53
CA VAL A 92 -18.42 22.47 22.29
C VAL A 92 -17.11 22.67 21.56
N ASP A 93 -16.04 22.98 22.30
CA ASP A 93 -14.75 23.35 21.71
C ASP A 93 -13.97 22.14 21.16
N TRP A 94 -14.15 20.95 21.75
CA TRP A 94 -13.41 19.74 21.41
C TRP A 94 -13.73 19.22 20.00
N LYS A 95 -12.67 19.00 19.22
CA LYS A 95 -12.71 18.50 17.84
C LYS A 95 -12.20 17.06 17.78
N PRO A 96 -13.09 16.05 17.76
CA PRO A 96 -12.68 14.64 17.72
C PRO A 96 -11.96 14.26 16.41
N ASP A 97 -12.29 14.93 15.29
CA ASP A 97 -11.73 14.61 13.97
C ASP A 97 -10.38 15.29 13.68
N ALA A 98 -9.82 16.02 14.65
CA ALA A 98 -8.54 16.72 14.46
C ALA A 98 -7.37 15.76 14.28
N GLN A 99 -7.37 14.66 15.04
CA GLN A 99 -6.38 13.59 14.97
C GLN A 99 -6.87 12.33 15.69
N VAL A 100 -6.27 11.19 15.33
CA VAL A 100 -6.39 9.93 16.05
C VAL A 100 -5.01 9.50 16.49
N VAL A 101 -4.82 9.32 17.79
CA VAL A 101 -3.62 8.70 18.36
C VAL A 101 -3.89 7.20 18.54
N ILE A 102 -3.00 6.38 17.99
CA ILE A 102 -3.13 4.92 17.97
C ILE A 102 -2.15 4.35 18.99
N VAL A 103 -2.69 3.64 19.98
CA VAL A 103 -1.91 3.03 21.06
C VAL A 103 -1.91 1.51 20.95
N ASP A 104 -0.85 0.91 21.48
CA ASP A 104 -0.66 -0.53 21.51
C ASP A 104 -1.78 -1.21 22.32
N THR A 105 -2.48 -2.17 21.70
CA THR A 105 -3.61 -2.85 22.34
C THR A 105 -3.18 -3.66 23.57
N ASP A 106 -2.00 -4.29 23.52
CA ASP A 106 -1.56 -5.25 24.54
C ASP A 106 -0.99 -4.55 25.77
N SER A 107 -0.40 -3.37 25.59
CA SER A 107 0.15 -2.54 26.67
C SER A 107 -0.93 -1.84 27.50
N GLY A 108 -2.12 -1.64 26.92
CA GLY A 108 -3.21 -0.91 27.56
C GLY A 108 -2.93 0.59 27.74
N ILE A 109 -3.81 1.25 28.49
CA ILE A 109 -3.68 2.68 28.85
C ILE A 109 -3.65 2.76 30.37
N ASP A 110 -2.54 3.24 30.93
CA ASP A 110 -2.41 3.53 32.35
C ASP A 110 -3.03 4.91 32.63
N ILE A 111 -3.96 4.96 33.58
CA ILE A 111 -4.69 6.19 33.93
C ILE A 111 -4.49 6.46 35.40
N THR A 112 -3.82 7.57 35.71
CA THR A 112 -3.45 7.95 37.08
C THR A 112 -3.76 9.42 37.35
N THR A 113 -4.10 9.74 38.60
CA THR A 113 -4.26 11.13 39.03
C THR A 113 -2.90 11.68 39.49
N THR A 114 -2.54 12.86 38.98
CA THR A 114 -1.29 13.56 39.33
C THR A 114 -1.45 14.37 40.62
N SER A 115 -0.33 14.81 41.20
CA SER A 115 -0.30 15.53 42.49
C SER A 115 -1.08 16.85 42.50
N ASP A 116 -1.28 17.46 41.34
CA ASP A 116 -2.09 18.67 41.11
C ASP A 116 -3.53 18.38 40.66
N ALA A 117 -4.01 17.16 40.91
CA ALA A 117 -5.40 16.71 40.68
C ALA A 117 -5.88 16.67 39.22
N ALA A 118 -4.96 16.69 38.24
CA ALA A 118 -5.27 16.29 36.88
C ALA A 118 -5.19 14.78 36.72
N VAL A 119 -5.77 14.26 35.64
CA VAL A 119 -5.67 12.84 35.28
C VAL A 119 -4.76 12.71 34.07
N GLN A 120 -3.81 11.80 34.13
CA GLN A 120 -2.87 11.51 33.06
C GLN A 120 -3.13 10.10 32.49
N ALA A 121 -3.16 10.00 31.16
CA ALA A 121 -3.25 8.75 30.43
C ALA A 121 -1.92 8.48 29.71
N ASN A 122 -1.26 7.39 30.08
CA ASN A 122 0.02 6.97 29.52
C ASN A 122 -0.18 5.68 28.72
N ALA A 123 0.35 5.63 27.51
CA ALA A 123 0.28 4.44 26.69
C ALA A 123 1.43 4.40 25.67
N LYS A 124 1.80 3.19 25.26
CA LYS A 124 2.76 3.00 24.18
C LYS A 124 2.13 3.40 22.84
N ALA A 125 2.74 4.34 22.14
CA ALA A 125 2.27 4.82 20.85
C ALA A 125 2.66 3.84 19.73
N VAL A 126 1.76 3.64 18.76
CA VAL A 126 2.01 2.87 17.54
C VAL A 126 1.97 3.75 16.29
N GLY A 127 1.14 4.79 16.33
CA GLY A 127 1.07 5.77 15.25
C GLY A 127 -0.01 6.82 15.50
N SER A 128 -0.24 7.64 14.49
CA SER A 128 -1.33 8.62 14.50
C SER A 128 -1.87 8.84 13.09
N VAL A 129 -3.10 9.34 13.00
CA VAL A 129 -3.72 9.82 11.76
C VAL A 129 -4.18 11.24 11.97
N ASP A 130 -3.74 12.16 11.12
CA ASP A 130 -4.19 13.56 11.18
C ASP A 130 -5.55 13.77 10.47
N SER A 131 -6.12 14.98 10.60
CA SER A 131 -7.37 15.36 9.91
C SER A 131 -7.33 15.25 8.38
N SER A 132 -6.13 15.21 7.77
CA SER A 132 -5.99 14.97 6.33
C SER A 132 -5.98 13.48 5.98
N GLY A 133 -6.12 12.59 6.97
CA GLY A 133 -6.05 11.15 6.79
C GLY A 133 -4.63 10.63 6.61
N LYS A 134 -3.59 11.43 6.89
CA LYS A 134 -2.19 10.97 6.77
C LYS A 134 -1.80 10.18 8.01
N TYR A 135 -1.40 8.92 7.80
CA TYR A 135 -0.88 8.08 8.87
C TYR A 135 0.62 8.35 9.08
N SER A 136 1.03 8.47 10.35
CA SER A 136 2.42 8.54 10.77
C SER A 136 2.74 7.39 11.74
N VAL A 137 3.81 6.65 11.47
CA VAL A 137 4.28 5.57 12.35
C VAL A 137 5.02 6.18 13.54
N ALA A 138 4.72 5.72 14.75
CA ALA A 138 5.45 6.14 15.95
C ALA A 138 6.76 5.35 16.08
N ASN A 139 7.76 5.93 16.75
CA ASN A 139 8.98 5.19 17.07
C ASN A 139 8.67 4.08 18.08
N THR A 140 9.44 3.00 18.07
CA THR A 140 9.18 1.80 18.92
C THR A 140 9.23 2.07 20.43
N THR A 141 9.86 3.19 20.83
CA THR A 141 9.97 3.66 22.22
C THR A 141 9.08 4.87 22.51
N SER A 142 8.22 5.28 21.57
CA SER A 142 7.33 6.41 21.77
C SER A 142 6.23 6.07 22.77
N GLU A 143 6.09 6.89 23.80
CA GLU A 143 4.96 6.89 24.72
C GLU A 143 4.14 8.16 24.51
N ILE A 144 2.82 8.04 24.61
CA ILE A 144 1.90 9.18 24.68
C ILE A 144 1.67 9.49 26.16
N GLN A 145 1.57 10.78 26.46
CA GLN A 145 1.23 11.28 27.79
C GLN A 145 0.14 12.33 27.65
N GLU A 146 -1.11 11.90 27.76
CA GLU A 146 -2.27 12.74 27.56
C GLU A 146 -2.81 13.24 28.88
N ARG A 147 -3.04 14.55 28.99
CA ARG A 147 -3.37 15.20 30.25
C ARG A 147 -4.77 15.80 30.23
N PHE A 148 -5.58 15.41 31.21
CA PHE A 148 -6.96 15.85 31.36
C PHE A 148 -7.12 16.66 32.64
N SER A 149 -7.64 17.87 32.52
CA SER A 149 -8.08 18.66 33.69
C SER A 149 -9.56 18.41 33.94
N LEU A 150 -9.96 18.17 35.19
CA LEU A 150 -11.36 17.93 35.54
C LEU A 150 -11.92 19.00 36.48
N VAL A 151 -13.22 19.24 36.36
CA VAL A 151 -13.98 20.13 37.23
C VAL A 151 -15.28 19.43 37.65
N LYS A 152 -15.86 19.86 38.76
CA LYS A 152 -17.23 19.48 39.10
C LYS A 152 -18.21 20.38 38.37
N ALA A 153 -19.13 19.77 37.64
CA ALA A 153 -20.23 20.47 36.98
C ALA A 153 -21.32 20.89 38.00
N ALA A 154 -22.37 21.58 37.52
CA ALA A 154 -23.45 22.09 38.37
C ALA A 154 -24.22 21.00 39.13
N ASP A 155 -24.21 19.77 38.62
CA ASP A 155 -24.77 18.56 39.24
C ASP A 155 -23.81 17.90 40.27
N ASN A 156 -22.71 18.57 40.62
CA ASN A 156 -21.65 18.10 41.52
C ASN A 156 -20.94 16.83 41.01
N GLN A 157 -21.04 16.52 39.72
CA GLN A 157 -20.38 15.38 39.07
C GLN A 157 -19.09 15.82 38.37
N TRP A 158 -18.07 14.94 38.34
CA TRP A 158 -16.82 15.20 37.64
C TRP A 158 -17.01 15.22 36.12
N ARG A 159 -16.40 16.20 35.45
CA ARG A 159 -16.36 16.36 33.99
C ARG A 159 -14.99 16.86 33.53
N ILE A 160 -14.58 16.47 32.33
CA ILE A 160 -13.32 16.92 31.73
C ILE A 160 -13.46 18.36 31.24
N ALA A 161 -12.64 19.26 31.74
CA ALA A 161 -12.66 20.70 31.46
C ALA A 161 -11.67 21.10 30.37
N ASN A 162 -10.50 20.46 30.32
CA ASN A 162 -9.47 20.71 29.31
C ASN A 162 -8.88 19.38 28.86
N LEU A 163 -8.69 19.24 27.55
CA LEU A 163 -8.15 18.08 26.84
C LEU A 163 -7.60 18.55 25.49
N GLU A 164 -6.73 17.74 24.88
CA GLU A 164 -6.30 17.95 23.50
C GLU A 164 -7.41 17.57 22.49
N ASP A 165 -7.37 18.19 21.32
CA ASP A 165 -8.25 17.81 20.21
C ASP A 165 -7.83 16.45 19.65
N GLY A 166 -8.82 15.66 19.23
CA GLY A 166 -8.64 14.30 18.74
C GLY A 166 -9.09 13.21 19.71
N VAL A 167 -8.74 11.97 19.38
CA VAL A 167 -9.13 10.77 20.13
C VAL A 167 -7.96 9.79 20.27
N ILE A 168 -7.98 8.99 21.34
CA ILE A 168 -7.04 7.88 21.56
C ILE A 168 -7.79 6.59 21.27
N LEU A 169 -7.28 5.76 20.36
CA LEU A 169 -7.83 4.44 20.04
C LEU A 169 -6.75 3.37 20.20
N SER A 170 -7.12 2.21 20.75
CA SER A 170 -6.24 1.05 20.65
C SER A 170 -6.12 0.60 19.18
N GLN A 171 -4.99 0.00 18.82
CA GLN A 171 -4.73 -0.48 17.46
C GLN A 171 -5.84 -1.41 16.94
N SER A 172 -6.38 -2.29 17.78
CA SER A 172 -7.48 -3.20 17.44
C SER A 172 -8.79 -2.47 17.16
N VAL A 173 -9.11 -1.43 17.94
CA VAL A 173 -10.29 -0.60 17.71
C VAL A 173 -10.12 0.22 16.43
N PHE A 174 -8.96 0.87 16.25
CA PHE A 174 -8.64 1.62 15.03
C PHE A 174 -8.80 0.77 13.77
N ALA A 175 -8.24 -0.44 13.75
CA ALA A 175 -8.32 -1.36 12.61
C ALA A 175 -9.76 -1.79 12.25
N SER A 176 -10.68 -1.76 13.21
CA SER A 176 -12.09 -2.06 12.96
C SER A 176 -12.83 -0.85 12.38
N ILE A 177 -12.55 0.36 12.86
CA ILE A 177 -13.28 1.59 12.48
C ILE A 177 -12.73 2.24 11.22
N TYR A 178 -11.40 2.24 11.04
CA TYR A 178 -10.71 2.88 9.94
C TYR A 178 -10.33 1.87 8.85
N ALA A 179 -10.17 2.40 7.63
CA ALA A 179 -9.55 1.70 6.53
C ALA A 179 -8.66 2.67 5.76
N SER A 180 -7.68 2.13 5.03
CA SER A 180 -6.89 2.88 4.09
C SER A 180 -7.48 2.80 2.68
N ALA A 181 -7.37 3.88 1.93
CA ALA A 181 -7.66 3.92 0.50
C ALA A 181 -6.79 5.00 -0.18
N PRO A 182 -6.28 4.75 -1.40
CA PRO A 182 -5.58 5.78 -2.14
C PRO A 182 -6.56 6.81 -2.70
N ILE A 183 -6.25 8.10 -2.52
CA ILE A 183 -6.80 9.15 -3.38
C ILE A 183 -5.86 9.33 -4.58
N PHE A 184 -6.40 9.64 -5.74
CA PHE A 184 -5.59 9.82 -6.94
C PHE A 184 -5.52 11.29 -7.34
N PHE A 185 -4.33 11.82 -7.58
CA PHE A 185 -4.10 13.13 -8.20
C PHE A 185 -3.67 12.98 -9.65
N LEU A 186 -3.91 14.01 -10.47
CA LEU A 186 -3.43 14.00 -11.84
C LEU A 186 -1.93 14.29 -11.87
N ALA A 187 -1.16 13.53 -12.65
CA ALA A 187 0.21 13.93 -12.99
C ALA A 187 0.20 15.25 -13.78
N ALA A 188 1.29 16.02 -13.74
CA ALA A 188 1.36 17.35 -14.36
C ALA A 188 1.01 17.38 -15.87
N ASN A 189 1.26 16.30 -16.60
CA ASN A 189 0.90 16.15 -18.01
C ASN A 189 -0.48 15.50 -18.26
N HIS A 190 -1.23 15.22 -17.19
CA HIS A 190 -2.52 14.51 -17.18
C HIS A 190 -2.50 13.11 -17.81
N GLY A 191 -1.32 12.51 -17.99
CA GLY A 191 -1.17 11.18 -18.57
C GLY A 191 -1.35 10.04 -17.56
N ALA A 192 -1.20 10.32 -16.26
CA ALA A 192 -1.25 9.32 -15.20
C ALA A 192 -1.96 9.83 -13.95
N LEU A 193 -2.36 8.89 -13.09
CA LEU A 193 -2.85 9.17 -11.75
C LEU A 193 -1.78 8.81 -10.72
N ILE A 194 -1.49 9.74 -9.82
CA ILE A 194 -0.54 9.62 -8.73
C ILE A 194 -1.31 9.25 -7.45
N PRO A 195 -1.15 8.04 -6.91
CA PRO A 195 -1.90 7.61 -5.74
C PRO A 195 -1.32 8.20 -4.45
N ASP A 196 -2.16 8.58 -3.49
CA ASP A 196 -1.76 9.10 -2.18
C ASP A 196 -2.60 8.38 -1.10
N LEU A 197 -1.96 7.56 -0.28
CA LEU A 197 -2.66 6.67 0.66
C LEU A 197 -3.20 7.46 1.86
N ARG A 198 -4.52 7.38 2.08
CA ARG A 198 -5.21 8.04 3.20
C ARG A 198 -5.94 7.05 4.09
N TRP A 199 -6.07 7.39 5.36
CA TRP A 199 -6.81 6.63 6.37
C TRP A 199 -8.01 7.43 6.84
N TYR A 200 -9.19 6.86 6.67
CA TYR A 200 -10.44 7.47 7.11
C TYR A 200 -11.36 6.45 7.78
N PRO A 201 -12.35 6.90 8.57
CA PRO A 201 -13.41 6.04 9.03
C PRO A 201 -14.10 5.32 7.86
N ARG A 202 -14.37 4.02 8.02
CA ARG A 202 -15.10 3.22 7.02
C ARG A 202 -16.49 3.79 6.74
N ARG A 203 -17.15 4.32 7.78
CA ARG A 203 -18.42 5.04 7.66
C ARG A 203 -18.18 6.35 6.91
N ARG A 204 -18.96 6.58 5.84
CA ARG A 204 -18.82 7.76 4.95
C ARG A 204 -17.46 7.90 4.27
N MET A 205 -16.70 6.80 4.10
CA MET A 205 -15.40 6.77 3.41
C MET A 205 -15.39 7.57 2.10
N ALA A 206 -16.42 7.38 1.24
CA ALA A 206 -16.53 8.10 -0.03
C ALA A 206 -16.54 9.63 0.13
N SER A 207 -17.18 10.14 1.19
CA SER A 207 -17.21 11.59 1.46
C SER A 207 -15.84 12.12 1.88
N TYR A 208 -15.12 11.39 2.73
CA TYR A 208 -13.76 11.77 3.12
C TYR A 208 -12.80 11.77 1.93
N LEU A 209 -12.84 10.72 1.11
CA LEU A 209 -11.97 10.60 -0.06
C LEU A 209 -12.24 11.71 -1.09
N VAL A 210 -13.50 12.01 -1.41
CA VAL A 210 -13.82 13.09 -2.34
C VAL A 210 -13.43 14.45 -1.77
N ASN A 211 -13.69 14.73 -0.49
CA ASN A 211 -13.23 15.97 0.13
C ASN A 211 -11.69 16.12 0.06
N ALA A 212 -10.94 15.04 0.22
CA ALA A 212 -9.49 15.05 0.11
C ALA A 212 -9.01 15.34 -1.32
N ILE A 213 -9.68 14.81 -2.35
CA ILE A 213 -9.41 15.16 -3.75
C ILE A 213 -9.69 16.64 -4.00
N LEU A 214 -10.84 17.15 -3.56
CA LEU A 214 -11.26 18.54 -3.77
C LEU A 214 -10.33 19.54 -3.07
N ALA A 215 -9.73 19.16 -1.95
CA ALA A 215 -8.70 19.95 -1.28
C ALA A 215 -7.41 20.12 -2.12
N GLY A 216 -7.19 19.22 -3.09
CA GLY A 216 -6.06 19.25 -4.01
C GLY A 216 -4.79 18.56 -3.47
N PRO A 217 -3.75 18.43 -4.32
CA PRO A 217 -2.51 17.77 -3.94
C PRO A 217 -1.82 18.45 -2.75
N PRO A 218 -1.23 17.68 -1.81
CA PRO A 218 -0.46 18.25 -0.72
C PRO A 218 0.80 18.95 -1.25
N ARG A 219 1.33 19.88 -0.45
CA ARG A 219 2.48 20.71 -0.85
C ARG A 219 3.71 19.92 -1.30
N SER A 220 3.90 18.70 -0.80
CA SER A 220 4.98 17.80 -1.23
C SER A 220 4.90 17.47 -2.73
N PHE A 221 3.70 17.33 -3.31
CA PHE A 221 3.53 17.05 -4.74
C PHE A 221 3.51 18.31 -5.63
N ARG A 222 3.89 19.48 -5.11
CA ARG A 222 3.93 20.71 -5.91
C ARG A 222 4.82 20.51 -7.14
N GLY A 223 4.26 20.73 -8.33
CA GLY A 223 4.95 20.57 -9.61
C GLY A 223 4.89 19.15 -10.20
N ALA A 224 4.62 18.12 -9.38
CA ALA A 224 4.42 16.75 -9.86
C ALA A 224 2.95 16.42 -10.11
N ALA A 225 2.06 16.95 -9.27
CA ALA A 225 0.63 16.70 -9.34
C ALA A 225 -0.20 17.97 -9.49
N THR A 226 -1.35 17.84 -10.17
CA THR A 226 -2.33 18.89 -10.40
C THR A 226 -3.72 18.46 -9.92
N SER A 227 -4.62 19.44 -9.77
CA SER A 227 -6.04 19.23 -9.55
C SER A 227 -6.82 19.81 -10.71
N VAL A 228 -7.81 19.07 -11.18
CA VAL A 228 -8.83 19.57 -12.12
C VAL A 228 -9.87 20.44 -11.41
N PHE A 229 -10.03 20.28 -10.10
CA PHE A 229 -10.98 21.07 -9.31
C PHE A 229 -10.38 22.43 -8.95
N PRO A 230 -11.06 23.55 -9.28
CA PRO A 230 -10.65 24.88 -8.88
C PRO A 230 -10.52 25.01 -7.36
N PRO A 231 -9.57 25.81 -6.84
CA PRO A 231 -9.46 26.08 -5.41
C PRO A 231 -10.78 26.59 -4.82
N GLY A 232 -11.18 26.03 -3.68
CA GLY A 232 -12.45 26.37 -3.02
C GLY A 232 -13.65 25.55 -3.49
N THR A 233 -13.47 24.61 -4.44
CA THR A 233 -14.51 23.62 -4.76
C THR A 233 -14.78 22.75 -3.54
N SER A 234 -16.05 22.49 -3.25
CA SER A 234 -16.48 21.71 -2.08
C SER A 234 -17.63 20.76 -2.42
N LEU A 235 -17.86 19.76 -1.58
CA LEU A 235 -19.06 18.94 -1.65
C LEU A 235 -20.28 19.73 -1.14
N ARG A 236 -21.31 19.84 -1.97
CA ARG A 236 -22.60 20.39 -1.55
C ARG A 236 -23.21 19.47 -0.49
N GLY A 237 -23.56 20.03 0.67
CA GLY A 237 -24.06 19.25 1.81
C GLY A 237 -22.99 18.45 2.56
N GLY A 238 -21.72 18.50 2.13
CA GLY A 238 -20.58 17.88 2.81
C GLY A 238 -20.49 16.36 2.69
N THR A 239 -21.37 15.72 1.91
CA THR A 239 -21.45 14.26 1.80
C THR A 239 -21.64 13.79 0.36
N VAL A 240 -21.11 12.61 0.06
CA VAL A 240 -21.40 11.85 -1.16
C VAL A 240 -22.53 10.88 -0.86
N GLU A 241 -23.60 10.95 -1.66
CA GLU A 241 -24.74 10.06 -1.52
C GLU A 241 -24.58 8.85 -2.43
N VAL A 242 -24.60 7.65 -1.85
CA VAL A 242 -24.51 6.40 -2.62
C VAL A 242 -25.89 5.79 -2.72
N PHE A 243 -26.40 5.66 -3.95
CA PHE A 243 -27.69 5.04 -4.25
C PHE A 243 -27.53 4.05 -5.40
N ASP A 244 -27.97 2.81 -5.20
CA ASP A 244 -27.91 1.73 -6.21
C ASP A 244 -26.52 1.56 -6.86
N GLY A 245 -25.46 1.62 -6.04
CA GLY A 245 -24.08 1.53 -6.54
C GLY A 245 -23.52 2.81 -7.16
N VAL A 246 -24.32 3.86 -7.33
CA VAL A 246 -23.88 5.14 -7.91
C VAL A 246 -23.51 6.11 -6.80
N ALA A 247 -22.26 6.56 -6.79
CA ALA A 247 -21.81 7.67 -5.95
C ALA A 247 -22.19 9.01 -6.60
N ASN A 248 -23.18 9.69 -6.04
CA ASN A 248 -23.63 11.00 -6.47
C ASN A 248 -22.78 12.08 -5.80
N VAL A 249 -21.89 12.69 -6.59
CA VAL A 249 -20.95 13.70 -6.14
C VAL A 249 -21.44 15.07 -6.63
N ASN A 250 -22.10 15.78 -5.72
CA ASN A 250 -22.57 17.13 -5.97
C ASN A 250 -21.56 18.15 -5.46
N ILE A 251 -21.00 18.95 -6.36
CA ILE A 251 -19.98 19.95 -6.03
C ILE A 251 -20.52 21.37 -6.15
N ASP A 252 -20.02 22.24 -5.29
CA ASP A 252 -20.12 23.69 -5.42
C ASP A 252 -18.76 24.24 -5.84
N SER A 253 -18.74 25.09 -6.88
CA SER A 253 -17.52 25.74 -7.38
C SER A 253 -17.83 27.16 -7.84
N THR A 254 -16.85 28.05 -7.70
CA THR A 254 -16.94 29.46 -8.15
C THR A 254 -16.69 29.61 -9.65
N GLN A 255 -16.16 28.56 -10.30
CA GLN A 255 -15.87 28.52 -11.72
C GLN A 255 -16.74 27.47 -12.43
N PRO A 256 -17.16 27.73 -13.67
CA PRO A 256 -17.97 26.77 -14.42
C PRO A 256 -17.12 25.60 -14.92
N PHE A 257 -17.68 24.39 -14.89
CA PHE A 257 -17.14 23.19 -15.54
C PHE A 257 -17.79 23.01 -16.92
N THR A 258 -17.17 23.54 -17.97
CA THR A 258 -17.74 23.51 -19.34
C THR A 258 -16.91 22.75 -20.35
N ASP A 259 -15.62 22.52 -20.08
CA ASP A 259 -14.74 21.78 -20.98
C ASP A 259 -14.95 20.26 -20.83
N PRO A 260 -15.35 19.54 -21.91
CA PRO A 260 -15.60 18.10 -21.85
C PRO A 260 -14.41 17.27 -21.36
N HIS A 261 -13.20 17.63 -21.77
CA HIS A 261 -11.99 16.92 -21.36
C HIS A 261 -11.68 17.12 -19.87
N THR A 262 -11.82 18.35 -19.36
CA THR A 262 -11.75 18.67 -17.93
C THR A 262 -12.78 17.86 -17.12
N ILE A 263 -14.02 17.73 -17.61
CA ILE A 263 -15.04 16.90 -16.97
C ILE A 263 -14.59 15.42 -16.95
N ALA A 264 -14.08 14.90 -18.07
CA ALA A 264 -13.58 13.54 -18.16
C ALA A 264 -12.42 13.24 -17.19
N LEU A 265 -11.49 14.19 -17.01
CA LEU A 265 -10.43 14.11 -16.00
C LEU A 265 -11.00 14.03 -14.58
N ALA A 266 -12.01 14.83 -14.26
CA ALA A 266 -12.69 14.77 -12.95
C ALA A 266 -13.36 13.42 -12.71
N TYR A 267 -14.02 12.85 -13.72
CA TYR A 267 -14.57 11.49 -13.65
C TYR A 267 -13.50 10.43 -13.47
N TRP A 268 -12.38 10.52 -14.20
CA TRP A 268 -11.28 9.57 -14.08
C TRP A 268 -10.65 9.60 -12.69
N GLN A 269 -10.44 10.80 -12.14
CA GLN A 269 -9.85 10.99 -10.81
C GLN A 269 -10.76 10.49 -9.68
N ILE A 270 -12.03 10.92 -9.65
CA ILE A 270 -13.00 10.50 -8.62
C ILE A 270 -13.35 9.02 -8.79
N GLY A 271 -13.61 8.57 -10.01
CA GLY A 271 -13.92 7.18 -10.32
C GLY A 271 -12.80 6.23 -9.92
N SER A 272 -11.53 6.60 -10.14
CA SER A 272 -10.39 5.77 -9.70
C SER A 272 -10.24 5.76 -8.18
N THR A 273 -10.52 6.87 -7.50
CA THR A 273 -10.45 6.94 -6.03
C THR A 273 -11.56 6.16 -5.34
N LEU A 274 -12.78 6.15 -5.90
CA LEU A 274 -13.92 5.45 -5.33
C LEU A 274 -14.07 4.00 -5.79
N ARG A 275 -13.19 3.54 -6.71
CA ARG A 275 -13.27 2.21 -7.36
C ARG A 275 -13.35 1.06 -6.35
N ASP A 276 -12.51 1.13 -5.31
CA ASP A 276 -12.38 0.06 -4.31
C ASP A 276 -13.22 0.31 -3.05
N VAL A 277 -14.06 1.35 -3.06
CA VAL A 277 -14.97 1.65 -1.96
C VAL A 277 -16.21 0.74 -2.07
N ALA A 278 -16.43 -0.06 -1.03
CA ALA A 278 -17.52 -1.04 -0.98
C ALA A 278 -18.88 -0.38 -1.25
N GLY A 279 -19.66 -1.00 -2.15
CA GLY A 279 -21.00 -0.53 -2.53
C GLY A 279 -21.02 0.58 -3.58
N ILE A 280 -19.88 0.93 -4.19
CA ILE A 280 -19.80 1.87 -5.31
C ILE A 280 -19.33 1.13 -6.56
N SER A 281 -20.04 1.30 -7.67
CA SER A 281 -19.72 0.75 -8.99
C SER A 281 -19.54 1.83 -10.05
N SER A 282 -20.12 3.02 -9.83
CA SER A 282 -20.02 4.14 -10.76
C SER A 282 -20.14 5.48 -10.02
N VAL A 283 -19.81 6.56 -10.72
CA VAL A 283 -19.84 7.93 -10.21
C VAL A 283 -20.74 8.78 -11.10
N SER A 284 -21.51 9.69 -10.49
CA SER A 284 -22.22 10.76 -11.18
C SER A 284 -21.76 12.10 -10.61
N LEU A 285 -21.41 13.05 -11.48
CA LEU A 285 -20.97 14.39 -11.08
C LEU A 285 -22.04 15.43 -11.42
N SER A 286 -22.26 16.38 -10.52
CA SER A 286 -23.09 17.56 -10.78
C SER A 286 -22.48 18.82 -10.19
N LEU A 287 -22.60 19.95 -10.91
CA LEU A 287 -22.31 21.29 -10.38
C LEU A 287 -23.62 21.91 -9.89
N GLY A 288 -23.81 21.86 -8.58
CA GLY A 288 -25.06 22.19 -7.94
C GLY A 288 -26.23 21.32 -8.40
N ASN A 289 -27.14 21.85 -9.22
CA ASN A 289 -28.26 21.07 -9.76
C ASN A 289 -28.08 20.73 -11.25
N VAL A 290 -26.91 21.02 -11.82
CA VAL A 290 -26.61 20.81 -13.23
C VAL A 290 -25.74 19.55 -13.36
N PRO A 291 -26.22 18.47 -14.01
CA PRO A 291 -25.41 17.29 -14.28
C PRO A 291 -24.20 17.65 -15.16
N LEU A 292 -23.05 17.03 -14.87
CA LEU A 292 -21.84 17.13 -15.70
C LEU A 292 -21.71 15.81 -16.48
N PRO A 293 -22.11 15.74 -17.76
CA PRO A 293 -22.02 14.49 -18.53
C PRO A 293 -20.59 14.15 -18.90
N ASN A 294 -20.18 12.88 -18.73
CA ASN A 294 -18.88 12.39 -19.17
C ASN A 294 -18.91 11.97 -20.65
N THR A 295 -18.74 12.92 -21.57
CA THR A 295 -18.82 12.65 -23.01
C THR A 295 -17.53 12.12 -23.63
N GLU A 296 -16.39 12.25 -22.94
CA GLU A 296 -15.05 11.85 -23.42
C GLU A 296 -14.35 10.94 -22.40
N PRO A 297 -14.91 9.76 -22.04
CA PRO A 297 -14.37 8.94 -20.96
C PRO A 297 -12.92 8.51 -21.21
N ILE A 298 -12.06 8.74 -20.22
CA ILE A 298 -10.65 8.34 -20.25
C ILE A 298 -10.53 6.86 -19.89
N SER A 299 -9.85 6.09 -20.74
CA SER A 299 -9.47 4.71 -20.44
C SER A 299 -8.18 4.71 -19.61
N ASP A 300 -8.16 3.93 -18.53
CA ASP A 300 -7.01 3.82 -17.64
C ASP A 300 -5.78 3.27 -18.41
N PRO A 301 -4.73 4.09 -18.59
CA PRO A 301 -3.57 3.69 -19.37
C PRO A 301 -2.61 2.77 -18.59
N SER A 302 -2.87 2.48 -17.30
CA SER A 302 -1.97 1.67 -16.46
C SER A 302 -1.97 0.17 -16.78
N GLY A 303 -2.98 -0.34 -17.51
CA GLY A 303 -3.02 -1.70 -18.05
C GLY A 303 -2.81 -2.86 -17.06
N VAL A 304 -2.87 -4.09 -17.58
CA VAL A 304 -2.36 -5.28 -16.88
C VAL A 304 -0.90 -5.44 -17.30
N VAL A 305 0.00 -5.58 -16.33
CA VAL A 305 1.42 -5.72 -16.56
C VAL A 305 1.91 -7.01 -15.96
N ASN A 306 2.57 -7.82 -16.76
CA ASN A 306 3.11 -9.13 -16.39
C ASN A 306 4.61 -9.02 -16.07
N PRO A 307 5.12 -9.72 -15.05
CA PRO A 307 6.53 -9.63 -14.69
C PRO A 307 7.42 -10.17 -15.81
N VAL A 308 8.57 -9.52 -15.97
CA VAL A 308 9.66 -9.94 -16.85
C VAL A 308 10.86 -10.38 -16.02
N MET A 309 11.67 -11.26 -16.57
CA MET A 309 12.83 -11.83 -15.87
C MET A 309 13.80 -12.43 -16.86
N ILE A 310 15.00 -12.76 -16.40
CA ILE A 310 15.95 -13.56 -17.17
C ILE A 310 15.68 -15.03 -16.87
N LYS A 311 15.41 -15.84 -17.90
CA LYS A 311 15.32 -17.30 -17.79
C LYS A 311 16.28 -17.96 -18.77
N ASP A 312 17.23 -18.73 -18.24
CA ASP A 312 18.27 -19.42 -19.03
C ASP A 312 18.99 -18.45 -20.00
N GLY A 313 19.26 -17.22 -19.55
CA GLY A 313 19.88 -16.14 -20.31
C GLY A 313 18.96 -15.34 -21.23
N ASN A 314 17.72 -15.77 -21.46
CA ASN A 314 16.75 -15.03 -22.29
C ASN A 314 15.90 -14.10 -21.43
N LEU A 315 15.55 -12.92 -21.94
CA LEU A 315 14.51 -12.09 -21.33
C LEU A 315 13.14 -12.70 -21.67
N VAL A 316 12.37 -13.01 -20.64
CA VAL A 316 11.05 -13.62 -20.76
C VAL A 316 10.00 -12.81 -19.99
N ARG A 317 8.75 -12.93 -20.41
CA ARG A 317 7.55 -12.45 -19.71
C ARG A 317 6.77 -13.65 -19.19
N LEU A 318 6.31 -13.58 -17.94
CA LEU A 318 5.48 -14.60 -17.31
C LEU A 318 4.02 -14.13 -17.29
N ASP A 319 3.16 -14.79 -18.05
CA ASP A 319 1.72 -14.54 -18.12
C ASP A 319 0.97 -15.74 -17.56
N GLY A 320 0.55 -15.65 -16.30
CA GLY A 320 0.06 -16.82 -15.56
C GLY A 320 1.16 -17.88 -15.41
N ASP A 321 1.00 -19.01 -16.10
CA ASP A 321 1.97 -20.10 -16.18
C ASP A 321 2.77 -20.12 -17.50
N LYS A 322 2.40 -19.24 -18.45
CA LYS A 322 3.01 -19.18 -19.77
C LYS A 322 4.25 -18.30 -19.75
N VAL A 323 5.36 -18.86 -20.24
CA VAL A 323 6.62 -18.12 -20.44
C VAL A 323 6.75 -17.72 -21.90
N GLU A 324 6.81 -16.41 -22.15
CA GLU A 324 7.02 -15.83 -23.48
C GLU A 324 8.43 -15.24 -23.59
N VAL A 325 9.19 -15.60 -24.62
CA VAL A 325 10.52 -15.03 -24.87
C VAL A 325 10.39 -13.67 -25.56
N LEU A 326 10.83 -12.61 -24.90
CA LEU A 326 10.86 -11.24 -25.46
C LEU A 326 12.16 -10.97 -26.21
N LEU A 327 13.30 -11.42 -25.66
CA LEU A 327 14.62 -11.24 -26.25
C LEU A 327 15.51 -12.45 -25.95
N SER A 328 15.96 -13.14 -27.00
CA SER A 328 16.86 -14.28 -26.86
C SER A 328 18.31 -13.84 -26.62
N ALA A 329 19.01 -14.56 -25.74
CA ALA A 329 20.45 -14.39 -25.50
C ALA A 329 21.29 -14.49 -26.79
N SER A 330 20.84 -15.31 -27.75
CA SER A 330 21.53 -15.49 -29.05
C SER A 330 21.62 -14.19 -29.86
N ASN A 331 20.70 -13.24 -29.65
CA ASN A 331 20.69 -11.95 -30.32
C ASN A 331 21.64 -10.92 -29.70
N LEU A 332 22.25 -11.22 -28.54
CA LEU A 332 23.08 -10.30 -27.78
C LEU A 332 24.56 -10.34 -28.13
N SER A 333 24.96 -11.08 -29.17
CA SER A 333 26.35 -11.12 -29.66
C SER A 333 27.39 -11.40 -28.56
N GLY A 334 27.05 -12.27 -27.60
CA GLY A 334 27.93 -12.64 -26.48
C GLY A 334 27.83 -11.76 -25.23
N ILE A 335 26.98 -10.72 -25.23
CA ILE A 335 26.70 -9.94 -24.03
C ILE A 335 25.85 -10.78 -23.06
N SER A 336 26.32 -10.94 -21.83
CA SER A 336 25.54 -11.55 -20.75
C SER A 336 24.61 -10.51 -20.12
N MET A 337 23.33 -10.57 -20.45
CA MET A 337 22.29 -9.72 -19.87
C MET A 337 22.18 -9.91 -18.35
N SER A 338 21.95 -8.82 -17.62
CA SER A 338 21.59 -8.81 -16.19
C SER A 338 20.72 -7.58 -15.88
N HIS A 339 19.83 -7.68 -14.90
CA HIS A 339 18.89 -6.64 -14.48
C HIS A 339 18.13 -6.02 -15.67
N PRO A 340 17.24 -6.80 -16.33
CA PRO A 340 16.45 -6.26 -17.42
C PRO A 340 15.43 -5.26 -16.88
N ALA A 341 15.10 -4.27 -17.68
CA ALA A 341 14.04 -3.31 -17.43
C ALA A 341 13.28 -3.05 -18.72
N VAL A 342 11.95 -3.00 -18.64
CA VAL A 342 11.08 -2.97 -19.82
C VAL A 342 9.99 -1.91 -19.61
N SER A 343 9.69 -1.11 -20.63
CA SER A 343 8.55 -0.17 -20.57
C SER A 343 7.22 -0.92 -20.56
N VAL A 344 6.16 -0.31 -20.02
CA VAL A 344 4.79 -0.90 -20.01
C VAL A 344 4.33 -1.36 -21.39
N ASP A 345 4.67 -0.63 -22.46
CA ASP A 345 4.30 -0.98 -23.83
C ASP A 345 5.24 -2.01 -24.48
N GLY A 346 6.28 -2.46 -23.77
CA GLY A 346 7.26 -3.44 -24.22
C GLY A 346 8.24 -2.95 -25.29
N LYS A 347 8.22 -1.66 -25.66
CA LYS A 347 9.05 -1.13 -26.74
C LYS A 347 10.48 -0.80 -26.30
N THR A 348 10.64 -0.34 -25.07
CA THR A 348 11.96 -0.05 -24.49
C THR A 348 12.39 -1.25 -23.67
N ILE A 349 13.52 -1.85 -24.03
CA ILE A 349 14.18 -2.90 -23.25
C ILE A 349 15.59 -2.41 -22.94
N ALA A 350 15.88 -2.20 -21.66
CA ALA A 350 17.19 -1.84 -21.16
C ALA A 350 17.72 -2.94 -20.25
N PHE A 351 19.04 -3.06 -20.14
CA PHE A 351 19.68 -4.03 -19.23
C PHE A 351 21.13 -3.64 -18.97
N THR A 352 21.69 -4.18 -17.90
CA THR A 352 23.14 -4.12 -17.62
C THR A 352 23.86 -5.36 -18.13
N ASP A 353 25.17 -5.30 -18.30
CA ASP A 353 25.97 -6.52 -18.34
C ASP A 353 26.17 -7.11 -16.93
N GLY A 354 26.54 -8.38 -16.85
CA GLY A 354 26.83 -9.04 -15.56
C GLY A 354 27.98 -8.39 -14.75
N ALA A 355 28.83 -7.57 -15.40
CA ALA A 355 29.87 -6.80 -14.72
C ALA A 355 29.34 -5.48 -14.13
N ARG A 356 28.09 -5.08 -14.43
CA ARG A 356 27.49 -3.80 -14.07
C ARG A 356 28.33 -2.59 -14.52
N GLN A 357 28.95 -2.68 -15.69
CA GLN A 357 29.80 -1.61 -16.24
C GLN A 357 29.15 -0.91 -17.43
N LYS A 358 28.22 -1.56 -18.12
CA LYS A 358 27.53 -0.96 -19.27
C LYS A 358 26.03 -1.08 -19.13
N LEU A 359 25.35 0.01 -19.44
CA LEU A 359 23.91 0.06 -19.66
C LEU A 359 23.66 -0.07 -21.17
N TYR A 360 22.81 -1.02 -21.54
CA TYR A 360 22.39 -1.25 -22.91
C TYR A 360 20.92 -0.92 -23.11
N VAL A 361 20.57 -0.52 -24.32
CA VAL A 361 19.21 -0.53 -24.85
C VAL A 361 19.14 -1.47 -26.05
N TRP A 362 18.09 -2.27 -26.12
CA TRP A 362 17.79 -3.09 -27.28
C TRP A 362 17.05 -2.27 -28.33
N LYS A 363 17.70 -1.99 -29.45
CA LYS A 363 17.15 -1.17 -30.53
C LYS A 363 17.66 -1.66 -31.89
N GLN A 364 16.80 -1.60 -32.90
CA GLN A 364 17.14 -2.01 -34.28
C GLN A 364 17.77 -3.41 -34.37
N ARG A 365 17.28 -4.36 -33.57
CA ARG A 365 17.80 -5.74 -33.48
C ARG A 365 19.25 -5.84 -33.00
N SER A 366 19.71 -4.88 -32.22
CA SER A 366 21.06 -4.87 -31.63
C SER A 366 21.04 -4.31 -30.20
N ALA A 367 21.98 -4.74 -29.37
CA ALA A 367 22.24 -4.13 -28.07
C ALA A 367 23.17 -2.93 -28.25
N GLN A 368 22.67 -1.72 -27.99
CA GLN A 368 23.42 -0.47 -28.09
C GLN A 368 23.80 0.02 -26.70
N VAL A 369 25.05 0.46 -26.52
CA VAL A 369 25.52 1.00 -25.24
C VAL A 369 24.96 2.42 -25.07
N LEU A 370 24.19 2.65 -24.01
CA LEU A 370 23.73 3.98 -23.59
C LEU A 370 24.74 4.67 -22.68
N TYR A 371 25.35 3.91 -21.76
CA TYR A 371 26.27 4.45 -20.77
C TYR A 371 27.32 3.42 -20.36
N SER A 372 28.54 3.90 -20.05
CA SER A 372 29.64 3.10 -19.48
C SER A 372 30.06 3.70 -18.15
N GLY A 373 29.97 2.92 -17.07
CA GLY A 373 30.29 3.31 -15.70
C GLY A 373 31.17 2.28 -14.99
N LEU A 374 31.29 2.39 -13.66
CA LEU A 374 32.14 1.51 -12.84
C LEU A 374 31.37 0.56 -11.93
N GLY A 375 30.11 0.88 -11.63
CA GLY A 375 29.22 0.01 -10.86
C GLY A 375 27.80 0.52 -10.94
N LEU A 376 27.09 0.07 -11.97
CA LEU A 376 25.72 0.45 -12.24
C LEU A 376 24.76 -0.29 -11.30
N ALA A 377 23.76 0.42 -10.79
CA ALA A 377 22.58 -0.24 -10.21
C ALA A 377 21.75 -0.91 -11.32
N ALA A 378 20.81 -1.78 -10.92
CA ALA A 378 19.80 -2.28 -11.82
C ALA A 378 19.06 -1.09 -12.47
N PRO A 379 18.91 -1.05 -13.81
CA PRO A 379 18.18 0.00 -14.46
C PRO A 379 16.68 -0.17 -14.20
N VAL A 380 15.94 0.93 -14.30
CA VAL A 380 14.48 0.95 -14.27
C VAL A 380 13.99 1.72 -15.49
N VAL A 381 13.06 1.16 -16.25
CA VAL A 381 12.32 1.93 -17.25
C VAL A 381 11.08 2.48 -16.56
N ASP A 382 10.78 3.76 -16.75
CA ASP A 382 9.53 4.35 -16.29
C ASP A 382 8.48 4.39 -17.39
N ARG A 383 7.26 4.75 -16.99
CA ARG A 383 6.09 4.76 -17.86
C ARG A 383 6.20 5.70 -19.06
N LEU A 384 7.06 6.72 -18.97
CA LEU A 384 7.33 7.67 -20.05
C LEU A 384 8.51 7.22 -20.94
N GLY A 385 9.07 6.04 -20.69
CA GLY A 385 10.14 5.41 -21.45
C GLY A 385 11.54 5.80 -21.00
N TRP A 386 11.69 6.56 -19.91
CA TRP A 386 13.02 6.93 -19.41
C TRP A 386 13.68 5.77 -18.69
N ILE A 387 14.97 5.58 -18.96
CA ILE A 387 15.82 4.54 -18.41
C ILE A 387 16.67 5.16 -17.29
N TRP A 388 16.37 4.80 -16.06
CA TRP A 388 16.99 5.31 -14.84
C TRP A 388 18.04 4.35 -14.31
N THR A 389 19.21 4.87 -13.94
CA THR A 389 20.25 4.11 -13.22
C THR A 389 21.09 5.05 -12.37
N VAL A 390 21.82 4.51 -11.39
CA VAL A 390 22.93 5.21 -10.74
C VAL A 390 24.25 4.55 -11.08
N ASP A 391 25.34 5.30 -10.99
CA ASP A 391 26.71 4.81 -11.14
C ASP A 391 27.47 5.08 -9.85
N SER A 392 28.14 4.08 -9.29
CA SER A 392 28.96 4.22 -8.09
C SER A 392 30.09 5.24 -8.25
N ALA A 393 30.52 5.53 -9.49
CA ALA A 393 31.47 6.59 -9.80
C ALA A 393 30.88 8.00 -9.66
N GLN A 394 29.55 8.13 -9.64
CA GLN A 394 28.81 9.40 -9.56
C GLN A 394 27.78 9.38 -8.42
N PRO A 395 28.22 9.23 -7.15
CA PRO A 395 27.36 8.88 -6.03
C PRO A 395 26.28 9.91 -5.67
N ASN A 396 26.40 11.16 -6.16
CA ASN A 396 25.45 12.23 -5.90
C ASN A 396 24.45 12.45 -7.04
N HIS A 397 24.46 11.60 -8.07
CA HIS A 397 23.61 11.78 -9.23
C HIS A 397 22.90 10.50 -9.63
N ILE A 398 21.71 10.69 -10.19
CA ILE A 398 21.01 9.69 -10.97
C ILE A 398 21.12 10.04 -12.46
N LEU A 399 21.22 9.00 -13.27
CA LEU A 399 21.25 9.10 -14.72
C LEU A 399 19.87 8.71 -15.26
N ALA A 400 19.33 9.51 -16.17
CA ALA A 400 18.10 9.20 -16.90
C ALA A 400 18.37 9.33 -18.41
N TYR A 401 18.17 8.25 -19.14
CA TYR A 401 18.37 8.18 -20.59
C TYR A 401 17.06 7.93 -21.31
N ASN A 402 16.93 8.46 -22.52
CA ASN A 402 15.91 8.07 -23.46
C ASN A 402 16.46 6.98 -24.42
N ASP A 403 15.57 6.31 -25.14
CA ASP A 403 15.90 5.21 -26.06
C ASP A 403 16.71 5.68 -27.29
N ASP A 404 16.78 6.99 -27.54
CA ASP A 404 17.58 7.62 -28.59
C ASP A 404 19.02 7.94 -28.17
N GLY A 405 19.37 7.66 -26.90
CA GLY A 405 20.69 7.92 -26.34
C GLY A 405 20.86 9.30 -25.70
N SER A 406 19.87 10.19 -25.79
CA SER A 406 19.87 11.43 -25.02
C SER A 406 19.79 11.13 -23.53
N GLY A 407 20.66 11.76 -22.74
CA GLY A 407 20.80 11.50 -21.32
C GLY A 407 20.87 12.79 -20.52
N ILE A 408 20.33 12.75 -19.31
CA ILE A 408 20.39 13.81 -18.32
C ILE A 408 20.87 13.25 -17.00
N GLN A 409 21.64 14.07 -16.30
CA GLN A 409 22.17 13.77 -14.99
C GLN A 409 21.48 14.69 -13.98
N ILE A 410 20.87 14.10 -12.96
CA ILE A 410 20.05 14.81 -11.98
C ILE A 410 20.68 14.63 -10.62
N GLU A 411 20.84 15.72 -9.88
CA GLU A 411 21.36 15.68 -8.52
C GLU A 411 20.37 14.95 -7.60
N LEU A 412 20.88 14.01 -6.81
CA LEU A 412 20.10 13.36 -5.77
C LEU A 412 19.81 14.36 -4.64
N PRO A 413 18.58 14.40 -4.11
CA PRO A 413 18.19 15.42 -3.12
C PRO A 413 18.74 15.13 -1.72
N TRP A 414 19.53 14.07 -1.56
CA TRP A 414 20.05 13.62 -0.27
C TRP A 414 21.57 13.85 -0.23
N HIS A 415 21.97 14.93 0.43
CA HIS A 415 23.36 15.42 0.41
C HIS A 415 24.30 14.68 1.37
N ASP A 416 23.77 13.77 2.18
CA ASP A 416 24.54 12.94 3.10
C ASP A 416 25.17 11.77 2.33
N SER A 417 26.24 12.10 1.62
CA SER A 417 27.29 11.29 0.98
C SER A 417 27.22 9.77 1.14
N ARG A 418 26.26 9.10 0.48
CA ARG A 418 26.08 7.64 0.59
C ARG A 418 25.68 7.02 -0.73
N ILE A 419 26.23 5.83 -0.99
CA ILE A 419 26.06 5.08 -2.23
C ILE A 419 24.61 4.61 -2.32
N VAL A 420 23.91 5.03 -3.37
CA VAL A 420 22.65 4.41 -3.78
C VAL A 420 22.98 3.05 -4.39
N THR A 421 22.45 1.97 -3.81
CA THR A 421 22.76 0.61 -4.24
C THR A 421 21.67 0.00 -5.13
N ALA A 422 20.44 0.47 -4.99
CA ALA A 422 19.30 0.14 -5.82
C ALA A 422 18.30 1.29 -5.86
N LEU A 423 17.48 1.35 -6.91
CA LEU A 423 16.42 2.33 -7.08
C LEU A 423 15.18 1.66 -7.67
N ALA A 424 14.02 2.25 -7.39
CA ALA A 424 12.74 1.87 -7.96
C ALA A 424 11.94 3.13 -8.29
N ILE A 425 11.38 3.20 -9.49
CA ILE A 425 10.46 4.27 -9.91
C ILE A 425 9.03 3.77 -9.73
N SER A 426 8.15 4.61 -9.20
CA SER A 426 6.76 4.22 -9.00
C SER A 426 6.08 3.98 -10.36
N PRO A 427 5.06 3.09 -10.44
CA PRO A 427 4.38 2.79 -11.71
C PRO A 427 3.73 4.00 -12.40
N ASP A 428 3.41 5.05 -11.65
CA ASP A 428 2.89 6.32 -12.19
C ASP A 428 4.01 7.28 -12.66
N GLY A 429 5.28 6.96 -12.42
CA GLY A 429 6.46 7.69 -12.89
C GLY A 429 6.78 8.97 -12.11
N SER A 430 6.12 9.23 -10.98
CA SER A 430 6.28 10.47 -10.19
C SER A 430 7.14 10.33 -8.93
N ARG A 431 7.48 9.11 -8.51
CA ARG A 431 8.30 8.88 -7.30
C ARG A 431 9.49 7.99 -7.57
N LEU A 432 10.56 8.27 -6.85
CA LEU A 432 11.74 7.46 -6.77
C LEU A 432 11.90 6.97 -5.33
N ALA A 433 12.15 5.67 -5.17
CA ALA A 433 12.61 5.07 -3.94
C ALA A 433 14.04 4.55 -4.16
N ALA A 434 14.90 4.72 -3.17
CA ALA A 434 16.28 4.27 -3.25
C ALA A 434 16.71 3.57 -1.95
N ILE A 435 17.50 2.51 -2.09
CA ILE A 435 18.25 1.94 -0.97
C ILE A 435 19.56 2.73 -0.83
N ARG A 436 19.81 3.27 0.36
CA ARG A 436 21.01 4.03 0.70
C ARG A 436 21.71 3.40 1.89
N SER A 437 23.04 3.28 1.83
CA SER A 437 23.83 2.80 2.96
C SER A 437 24.28 3.94 3.87
N VAL A 438 23.49 4.11 4.93
CA VAL A 438 23.37 5.01 6.09
C VAL A 438 24.32 4.77 7.31
N ASP A 439 25.63 5.05 7.31
CA ASP A 439 26.55 4.72 8.46
C ASP A 439 26.66 3.20 8.67
N GLY A 440 26.70 2.45 7.57
CA GLY A 440 26.69 1.00 7.59
C GLY A 440 25.32 0.37 7.88
N LYS A 441 24.24 1.16 7.90
CA LYS A 441 22.85 0.68 7.98
C LYS A 441 22.11 1.00 6.69
N ASP A 442 21.27 0.11 6.22
CA ASP A 442 20.45 0.41 5.04
C ASP A 442 19.21 1.22 5.42
N GLN A 443 18.93 2.26 4.64
CA GLN A 443 17.72 3.07 4.73
C GLN A 443 17.05 3.14 3.35
N ILE A 444 15.74 3.37 3.36
CA ILE A 444 15.00 3.66 2.13
C ILE A 444 14.67 5.15 2.13
N SER A 445 15.08 5.85 1.08
CA SER A 445 14.77 7.27 0.90
C SER A 445 13.86 7.49 -0.30
N LEU A 446 12.92 8.41 -0.15
CA LEU A 446 11.91 8.75 -1.15
C LEU A 446 12.13 10.16 -1.71
N ALA A 447 11.96 10.28 -3.02
CA ALA A 447 11.97 11.55 -3.73
C ALA A 447 10.79 11.63 -4.71
N ILE A 448 10.31 12.85 -4.95
CA ILE A 448 9.36 13.16 -6.00
C ILE A 448 10.13 13.59 -7.24
N ILE A 449 9.73 13.05 -8.39
CA ILE A 449 10.30 13.35 -9.70
C ILE A 449 9.52 14.53 -10.30
N LEU A 450 10.19 15.67 -10.43
CA LEU A 450 9.63 16.83 -11.12
C LEU A 450 9.98 16.75 -12.60
N ARG A 451 8.96 16.96 -13.43
CA ARG A 451 9.05 16.93 -14.88
C ARG A 451 8.41 18.18 -15.46
N ASN A 452 8.85 18.58 -16.65
CA ASN A 452 8.09 19.57 -17.40
C ASN A 452 6.86 18.95 -18.08
N GLN A 453 6.10 19.80 -18.78
CA GLN A 453 4.86 19.42 -19.47
C GLN A 453 5.03 18.33 -20.55
N TYR A 454 6.25 18.09 -21.04
CA TYR A 454 6.56 17.04 -22.02
C TYR A 454 7.03 15.73 -21.37
N GLY A 455 7.09 15.67 -20.04
CA GLY A 455 7.52 14.47 -19.32
C GLY A 455 9.04 14.31 -19.17
N LEU A 456 9.83 15.31 -19.60
CA LEU A 456 11.28 15.36 -19.37
C LEU A 456 11.54 15.54 -17.86
N PRO A 457 12.29 14.63 -17.21
CA PRO A 457 12.70 14.83 -15.82
C PRO A 457 13.69 15.98 -15.68
N GLU A 458 13.48 16.83 -14.67
CA GLU A 458 14.28 18.05 -14.46
C GLU A 458 14.99 18.04 -13.10
N THR A 459 14.31 17.60 -12.03
CA THR A 459 14.88 17.57 -10.69
C THR A 459 14.16 16.57 -9.78
N LEU A 460 14.77 16.30 -8.62
CA LEU A 460 14.24 15.46 -7.56
C LEU A 460 14.03 16.29 -6.30
N VAL A 461 12.90 16.07 -5.61
CA VAL A 461 12.62 16.69 -4.31
C VAL A 461 12.53 15.61 -3.25
N GLY A 462 13.46 15.62 -2.30
CA GLY A 462 13.48 14.67 -1.18
C GLY A 462 12.24 14.84 -0.30
N THR A 463 11.68 13.73 0.19
CA THR A 463 10.41 13.74 0.96
C THR A 463 10.52 13.05 2.31
N GLN A 464 10.70 11.73 2.31
CA GLN A 464 10.63 10.90 3.51
C GLN A 464 11.78 9.89 3.51
N GLU A 465 12.31 9.63 4.70
CA GLU A 465 13.23 8.54 4.97
C GLU A 465 12.49 7.48 5.80
N LEU A 466 12.66 6.22 5.41
CA LEU A 466 12.02 5.08 6.03
C LEU A 466 13.11 4.25 6.71
N GLU A 467 13.04 4.15 8.03
CA GLU A 467 13.96 3.31 8.79
C GLU A 467 13.58 1.83 8.65
N ILE A 468 14.48 1.05 8.06
CA ILE A 468 14.22 -0.37 7.79
C ILE A 468 14.70 -1.30 8.93
N GLY A 469 15.19 -0.71 10.02
CA GLY A 469 15.82 -1.41 11.13
C GLY A 469 17.31 -1.62 10.87
N THR A 470 17.88 -2.70 11.42
CA THR A 470 19.32 -3.02 11.27
C THR A 470 19.60 -4.11 10.24
N SER A 471 18.56 -4.69 9.63
CA SER A 471 18.72 -5.69 8.59
C SER A 471 19.20 -5.06 7.29
N THR A 472 20.08 -5.76 6.58
CA THR A 472 20.44 -5.42 5.20
C THR A 472 19.22 -5.48 4.29
N VAL A 473 19.12 -4.57 3.33
CA VAL A 473 18.06 -4.56 2.32
C VAL A 473 18.68 -5.04 1.01
N ALA A 474 18.29 -6.25 0.59
CA ALA A 474 18.81 -6.88 -0.61
C ALA A 474 18.19 -6.31 -1.88
N ASP A 475 16.88 -6.00 -1.84
CA ASP A 475 16.15 -5.49 -3.00
C ASP A 475 14.89 -4.72 -2.59
N LEU A 476 14.38 -3.88 -3.50
CA LEU A 476 13.26 -2.96 -3.29
C LEU A 476 12.39 -2.87 -4.55
N SER A 477 11.07 -3.05 -4.39
CA SER A 477 10.10 -2.85 -5.47
C SER A 477 8.90 -2.05 -4.97
N TRP A 478 8.25 -1.33 -5.89
CA TRP A 478 6.92 -0.78 -5.63
C TRP A 478 5.85 -1.87 -5.62
N LEU A 479 4.81 -1.65 -4.82
CA LEU A 479 3.52 -2.33 -4.83
C LEU A 479 2.43 -1.26 -4.93
N GLN A 480 1.55 -1.36 -5.93
CA GLN A 480 0.41 -0.44 -6.11
C GLN A 480 0.78 1.06 -6.27
N GLY A 481 2.06 1.43 -6.33
CA GLY A 481 2.54 2.83 -6.43
C GLY A 481 2.45 3.68 -5.16
N TYR A 482 1.89 3.14 -4.08
CA TYR A 482 1.80 3.79 -2.75
C TYR A 482 2.26 2.89 -1.60
N THR A 483 2.79 1.71 -1.93
CA THR A 483 3.39 0.76 -1.01
C THR A 483 4.74 0.33 -1.59
N LEU A 484 5.73 0.08 -0.73
CA LEU A 484 6.98 -0.55 -1.11
C LEU A 484 7.03 -1.96 -0.53
N ALA A 485 7.68 -2.87 -1.25
CA ALA A 485 8.13 -4.14 -0.72
C ALA A 485 9.66 -4.13 -0.66
N ALA A 486 10.22 -4.43 0.51
CA ALA A 486 11.66 -4.52 0.71
C ALA A 486 12.04 -5.94 1.13
N LEU A 487 12.98 -6.55 0.41
CA LEU A 487 13.57 -7.83 0.78
C LEU A 487 14.70 -7.58 1.77
N THR A 488 14.56 -8.06 3.00
CA THR A 488 15.52 -7.81 4.08
C THR A 488 16.11 -9.09 4.64
N GLY A 489 17.31 -8.99 5.22
CA GLY A 489 18.06 -10.12 5.76
C GLY A 489 18.94 -10.80 4.71
N GLY A 490 19.24 -12.10 4.90
CA GLY A 490 20.12 -12.84 4.00
C GLY A 490 20.29 -14.31 4.40
N GLY A 491 20.77 -15.12 3.46
CA GLY A 491 21.02 -16.56 3.65
C GLY A 491 19.75 -17.30 4.09
N GLU A 492 19.79 -17.96 5.26
CA GLU A 492 18.67 -18.74 5.80
C GLU A 492 17.50 -17.88 6.31
N LYS A 493 17.70 -16.59 6.57
CA LYS A 493 16.71 -15.72 7.22
C LYS A 493 16.47 -14.47 6.38
N THR A 494 15.56 -14.59 5.43
CA THR A 494 15.04 -13.45 4.67
C THR A 494 13.61 -13.14 5.13
N THR A 495 13.23 -11.87 4.99
CA THR A 495 11.86 -11.39 5.23
C THR A 495 11.47 -10.40 4.14
N VAL A 496 10.17 -10.29 3.86
CA VAL A 496 9.64 -9.25 2.98
C VAL A 496 8.88 -8.25 3.83
N ARG A 497 9.33 -7.00 3.86
CA ARG A 497 8.64 -5.92 4.55
C ARG A 497 7.70 -5.21 3.58
N ILE A 498 6.43 -5.13 3.93
CA ILE A 498 5.41 -4.37 3.18
C ILE A 498 5.26 -3.02 3.87
N ILE A 499 5.60 -1.96 3.15
CA ILE A 499 5.83 -0.61 3.69
C ILE A 499 4.90 0.37 2.94
N PRO A 500 3.65 0.53 3.38
CA PRO A 500 2.79 1.59 2.87
C PRO A 500 3.41 2.96 3.16
N LEU A 501 3.37 3.90 2.21
CA LEU A 501 3.98 5.23 2.40
C LEU A 501 3.41 5.99 3.60
N PHE A 502 2.12 5.79 3.87
CA PHE A 502 1.40 6.31 5.03
C PHE A 502 0.60 5.19 5.67
N GLY A 503 1.27 4.26 6.36
CA GLY A 503 0.60 3.18 7.08
C GLY A 503 1.56 2.35 7.93
N PRO A 504 1.01 1.40 8.72
CA PRO A 504 1.83 0.50 9.50
C PRO A 504 2.61 -0.46 8.60
N VAL A 505 3.86 -0.71 8.96
CA VAL A 505 4.72 -1.68 8.25
C VAL A 505 4.40 -3.08 8.73
N SER A 506 4.23 -4.02 7.79
CA SER A 506 4.09 -5.45 8.10
C SER A 506 5.31 -6.23 7.61
N THR A 507 5.57 -7.38 8.23
CA THR A 507 6.68 -8.25 7.88
C THR A 507 6.14 -9.63 7.55
N LEU A 508 6.47 -10.11 6.36
CA LEU A 508 6.18 -11.44 5.87
C LEU A 508 7.44 -12.31 5.96
N PRO A 509 7.32 -13.63 6.20
CA PRO A 509 8.44 -14.53 6.05
C PRO A 509 8.94 -14.47 4.59
N GLY A 510 10.25 -14.50 4.37
CA GLY A 510 10.83 -14.60 3.03
C GLY A 510 11.08 -16.05 2.62
N VAL A 511 11.80 -16.22 1.52
CA VAL A 511 12.31 -17.52 1.06
C VAL A 511 13.82 -17.56 1.29
N LYS A 512 14.32 -18.69 1.79
CA LYS A 512 15.75 -18.96 1.96
C LYS A 512 16.52 -18.57 0.69
N ASP A 513 17.64 -17.89 0.87
CA ASP A 513 18.54 -17.46 -0.20
C ASP A 513 17.89 -16.56 -1.26
N ALA A 514 16.75 -15.93 -0.96
CA ALA A 514 16.16 -14.88 -1.80
C ALA A 514 17.13 -13.69 -1.91
N VAL A 515 17.33 -13.22 -3.14
CA VAL A 515 18.24 -12.10 -3.47
C VAL A 515 17.57 -11.02 -4.32
N ALA A 516 16.43 -11.32 -4.95
CA ALA A 516 15.70 -10.36 -5.77
C ALA A 516 14.18 -10.45 -5.52
N LEU A 517 13.50 -9.33 -5.75
CA LEU A 517 12.10 -9.08 -5.43
C LEU A 517 11.43 -8.29 -6.56
N ALA A 518 10.30 -8.78 -7.05
CA ALA A 518 9.42 -8.02 -7.93
C ALA A 518 8.05 -7.85 -7.30
N GLY A 519 7.53 -6.62 -7.28
CA GLY A 519 6.20 -6.30 -6.76
C GLY A 519 5.26 -5.80 -7.85
N GLY A 520 4.06 -6.39 -7.93
CA GLY A 520 3.00 -5.96 -8.85
C GLY A 520 1.94 -5.07 -8.20
N ARG A 521 0.68 -5.28 -8.59
CA ARG A 521 -0.50 -4.55 -8.11
C ARG A 521 -1.10 -5.13 -6.85
N THR A 522 -0.73 -6.33 -6.42
CA THR A 522 -1.24 -6.93 -5.17
C THR A 522 -0.13 -7.67 -4.44
N GLU A 523 -0.36 -8.00 -3.16
CA GLU A 523 0.57 -8.86 -2.42
C GLU A 523 0.70 -10.26 -3.05
N ASN A 524 -0.32 -10.74 -3.78
CA ASN A 524 -0.29 -12.02 -4.52
C ASN A 524 0.49 -11.93 -5.86
N GLU A 525 0.97 -10.73 -6.19
CA GLU A 525 1.80 -10.45 -7.36
C GLU A 525 3.25 -10.13 -6.96
N VAL A 526 3.64 -10.52 -5.74
CA VAL A 526 5.02 -10.47 -5.28
C VAL A 526 5.75 -11.75 -5.69
N TYR A 527 6.93 -11.58 -6.29
CA TYR A 527 7.84 -12.65 -6.66
C TYR A 527 9.17 -12.51 -5.95
N LEU A 528 9.75 -13.63 -5.52
CA LEU A 528 11.10 -13.73 -4.97
C LEU A 528 11.94 -14.66 -5.82
N ALA A 529 13.12 -14.21 -6.25
CA ALA A 529 14.11 -15.08 -6.88
C ALA A 529 15.26 -15.35 -5.93
N THR A 530 15.67 -16.61 -5.87
CA THR A 530 16.78 -17.07 -5.05
C THR A 530 18.09 -17.05 -5.83
N LYS A 531 19.22 -17.02 -5.10
CA LYS A 531 20.58 -17.08 -5.71
C LYS A 531 20.82 -18.31 -6.58
N ASN A 532 20.04 -19.38 -6.38
CA ASN A 532 20.14 -20.63 -7.14
C ASN A 532 19.23 -20.67 -8.38
N GLY A 533 18.51 -19.59 -8.66
CA GLY A 533 17.65 -19.47 -9.83
C GLY A 533 16.22 -19.98 -9.65
N GLU A 534 15.77 -20.20 -8.42
CA GLU A 534 14.38 -20.60 -8.13
C GLU A 534 13.51 -19.36 -7.90
N LEU A 535 12.37 -19.30 -8.59
CA LEU A 535 11.35 -18.25 -8.50
C LEU A 535 10.18 -18.73 -7.65
N PHE A 536 9.77 -17.89 -6.71
CA PHE A 536 8.60 -18.12 -5.86
C PHE A 536 7.61 -16.99 -6.03
N SER A 537 6.33 -17.32 -6.15
CA SER A 537 5.22 -16.36 -6.13
C SER A 537 4.48 -16.43 -4.81
N ARG A 538 3.90 -15.30 -4.42
CA ARG A 538 3.09 -15.23 -3.21
C ARG A 538 1.70 -15.78 -3.45
N SER A 539 1.26 -16.72 -2.59
CA SER A 539 -0.09 -17.30 -2.65
C SER A 539 -0.69 -17.39 -1.24
N GLY A 540 -1.68 -16.55 -0.94
CA GLY A 540 -2.42 -16.59 0.33
C GLY A 540 -1.55 -16.19 1.53
N ARG A 541 -1.04 -17.15 2.33
CA ARG A 541 -0.02 -16.93 3.39
C ARG A 541 1.35 -17.58 3.11
N ASN A 542 1.48 -18.29 2.00
CA ASN A 542 2.66 -19.08 1.66
C ASN A 542 3.39 -18.55 0.41
N TRP A 543 4.58 -19.10 0.19
CA TRP A 543 5.34 -18.96 -1.05
C TRP A 543 5.21 -20.24 -1.86
N GLN A 544 4.91 -20.11 -3.15
CA GLN A 544 4.77 -21.22 -4.06
C GLN A 544 5.87 -21.15 -5.12
N HIS A 545 6.62 -22.25 -5.26
CA HIS A 545 7.59 -22.39 -6.35
C HIS A 545 6.87 -22.26 -7.70
N THR A 546 7.46 -21.47 -8.61
CA THR A 546 6.85 -21.09 -9.88
C THR A 546 7.71 -21.50 -11.08
N LEU A 547 9.00 -21.15 -11.07
CA LEU A 547 9.94 -21.45 -12.15
C LEU A 547 11.35 -21.71 -11.60
N SER A 548 12.18 -22.39 -12.39
CA SER A 548 13.61 -22.58 -12.15
C SER A 548 14.44 -21.97 -13.28
N GLY A 549 15.72 -21.69 -13.02
CA GLY A 549 16.63 -21.04 -13.95
C GLY A 549 16.36 -19.54 -14.16
N VAL A 550 15.74 -18.89 -13.18
CA VAL A 550 15.28 -17.49 -13.25
C VAL A 550 16.17 -16.54 -12.45
N GLN A 551 16.44 -15.37 -13.00
CA GLN A 551 17.16 -14.27 -12.34
C GLN A 551 16.45 -12.94 -12.61
N ASP A 552 16.69 -11.97 -11.74
CA ASP A 552 16.29 -10.57 -11.88
C ASP A 552 14.82 -10.36 -12.31
N PRO A 553 13.83 -10.88 -11.56
CA PRO A 553 12.44 -10.59 -11.83
C PRO A 553 12.15 -9.11 -11.59
N THR A 554 11.37 -8.49 -12.46
CA THR A 554 10.88 -7.13 -12.31
C THR A 554 9.53 -6.97 -13.02
N TYR A 555 8.77 -5.93 -12.66
CA TYR A 555 7.61 -5.54 -13.46
C TYR A 555 8.01 -4.45 -14.45
N PRO A 556 7.47 -4.50 -15.68
CA PRO A 556 7.53 -3.34 -16.57
C PRO A 556 6.98 -2.09 -15.89
N GLY A 557 7.67 -0.97 -16.11
CA GLY A 557 7.39 0.31 -15.46
C GLY A 557 7.31 1.41 -16.49
#